data_AF-A0A6V8K7H5-F1
#
_entry.id   AF-A0A6V8K7H5-F1
#
_cell.length_a   1.000
_cell.length_b   1.000
_cell.length_c   1.000
_cell.angle_alpha   90.00
_cell.angle_beta   90.00
_cell.angle_gamma   90.00
#
_symmetry.space_group_name_H-M   'P 1'
#
loop_
_entity.id
_entity.type
_entity.pdbx_description
1 polymer ?
#
loop_
_entity_poly.entity_id
_entity_poly.type
_entity_poly.pdbx_seq_one_letter_code
_entity_poly.pdbx_strand_id
1 'polypeptide(L)' 'MTPVGTTNVLTMSEPTKILLDESEMPRRWYNVLADLPSPPPPVLHPGTLQPVGPDDLAPLFPMDLILQEVATDRYVDIPD' A
#
# COMPACT_ATOMS: atom_id res chain seq x y z
N MET A 1 13.27 -63.53 -17.42
CA MET A 1 13.70 -62.12 -17.34
C MET A 1 12.50 -61.26 -17.68
N THR A 2 11.87 -60.67 -16.69
CA THR A 2 10.77 -59.70 -16.85
C THR A 2 11.33 -58.30 -16.60
N PRO A 3 11.06 -57.30 -17.46
CA PRO A 3 11.52 -55.94 -17.21
C PRO A 3 10.65 -55.31 -16.12
N VAL A 4 11.31 -54.82 -15.07
CA VAL A 4 10.70 -54.05 -13.98
C VAL A 4 10.25 -52.71 -14.55
N GLY A 5 8.97 -52.39 -14.43
CA GLY A 5 8.40 -51.13 -14.87
C GLY A 5 8.96 -49.95 -14.07
N THR A 6 9.48 -48.96 -14.78
CA THR A 6 9.93 -47.68 -14.22
C THR A 6 8.71 -46.91 -13.73
N THR A 7 8.49 -46.85 -12.41
CA THR A 7 7.52 -45.93 -11.80
C THR A 7 8.01 -44.50 -12.00
N ASN A 8 7.32 -43.77 -12.86
CA ASN A 8 7.54 -42.34 -13.06
C ASN A 8 6.94 -41.61 -11.85
N VAL A 9 7.78 -41.08 -10.95
CA VAL A 9 7.33 -40.24 -9.84
C VAL A 9 6.91 -38.90 -10.43
N LEU A 10 5.59 -38.65 -10.50
CA LEU A 10 5.06 -37.34 -10.88
C LEU A 10 5.36 -36.36 -9.73
N THR A 11 6.42 -35.56 -9.87
CA THR A 11 6.67 -34.43 -8.98
C THR A 11 5.55 -33.40 -9.17
N MET A 12 4.61 -33.33 -8.23
CA MET A 12 3.65 -32.23 -8.16
C MET A 12 4.39 -31.01 -7.61
N SER A 13 4.72 -30.06 -8.48
CA SER A 13 5.27 -28.76 -8.11
C SER A 13 4.21 -27.92 -7.40
N GLU A 14 4.52 -27.42 -6.21
CA GLU A 14 3.63 -26.49 -5.49
C GLU A 14 3.43 -25.20 -6.31
N PRO A 15 2.20 -24.65 -6.35
CA PRO A 15 1.93 -23.42 -7.06
C PRO A 15 2.67 -22.24 -6.42
N THR A 16 3.53 -21.57 -7.18
CA THR A 16 4.32 -20.41 -6.74
C THR A 16 3.65 -19.06 -7.02
N LYS A 17 2.51 -19.09 -7.71
CA LYS A 17 1.75 -17.90 -8.11
C LYS A 17 0.34 -17.99 -7.56
N ILE A 18 -0.09 -16.92 -6.89
CA ILE A 18 -1.46 -16.73 -6.43
C ILE A 18 -2.02 -15.55 -7.23
N LEU A 19 -3.09 -15.80 -7.99
CA LEU A 19 -3.84 -14.77 -8.68
C LEU A 19 -5.08 -14.45 -7.87
N LEU A 20 -5.41 -13.18 -7.78
CA LEU A 20 -6.65 -12.69 -7.20
C LEU A 20 -7.58 -12.28 -8.34
N ASP A 21 -8.87 -12.50 -8.15
CA ASP A 21 -9.89 -12.04 -9.09
C ASP A 21 -10.12 -10.54 -8.94
N GLU A 22 -10.60 -9.86 -9.99
CA GLU A 22 -10.90 -8.41 -9.93
C GLU A 22 -11.92 -8.06 -8.85
N SER A 23 -12.81 -8.99 -8.49
CA SER A 23 -13.75 -8.85 -7.38
C SER A 23 -13.08 -8.75 -6.01
N GLU A 24 -11.83 -9.18 -5.89
CA GLU A 24 -11.01 -9.11 -4.68
C GLU A 24 -10.12 -7.86 -4.65
N MET A 25 -10.22 -6.98 -5.66
CA MET A 25 -9.47 -5.73 -5.67
C MET A 25 -9.84 -4.89 -4.44
N PRO A 26 -8.84 -4.44 -3.65
CA PRO A 26 -9.10 -3.55 -2.53
C PRO A 26 -9.81 -2.29 -2.99
N ARG A 27 -10.75 -1.80 -2.16
CA ARG A 27 -11.52 -0.57 -2.43
C ARG A 27 -11.08 0.61 -1.57
N ARG A 28 -10.06 0.42 -0.73
CA ARG A 28 -9.59 1.40 0.24
C ARG A 28 -8.07 1.36 0.35
N TRP A 29 -7.46 2.53 0.50
CA TRP A 29 -6.09 2.67 0.98
C TRP A 29 -6.06 2.56 2.50
N TYR A 30 -5.02 1.93 3.03
CA TYR A 30 -4.76 1.85 4.47
C TYR A 30 -3.70 2.88 4.86
N ASN A 31 -4.01 3.71 5.84
CA ASN A 31 -3.13 4.73 6.38
C ASN A 31 -2.42 4.20 7.63
N VAL A 32 -1.12 3.91 7.50
CA VAL A 32 -0.30 3.40 8.61
C VAL A 32 -0.18 4.39 9.77
N LEU A 33 -0.34 5.69 9.53
CA LEU A 33 -0.23 6.72 10.58
C LEU A 33 -1.24 6.51 11.70
N ALA A 34 -2.41 5.95 11.39
CA ALA A 34 -3.47 5.68 12.36
C ALA A 34 -3.10 4.63 13.42
N ASP A 35 -2.03 3.85 13.19
CA ASP A 35 -1.58 2.79 14.08
C ASP A 35 -0.14 3.01 14.60
N LEU A 36 0.49 4.14 14.28
CA LEU A 36 1.79 4.48 14.85
C LEU A 36 1.65 4.85 16.33
N PRO A 37 2.62 4.46 17.19
CA PRO A 37 2.57 4.77 18.62
C PRO A 37 2.67 6.28 18.91
N SER A 38 3.27 7.03 17.99
CA SER A 38 3.33 8.49 17.99
C SER A 38 3.40 8.99 16.54
N PRO A 39 2.82 10.16 16.23
CA PRO A 39 2.92 10.71 14.89
C PRO A 39 4.38 11.03 14.52
N PRO A 40 4.77 10.91 13.23
CA PRO A 40 6.07 11.37 12.78
C PRO A 40 6.21 12.89 13.02
N PRO A 41 7.43 13.39 13.22
CA PRO A 41 7.66 14.83 13.32
C PRO A 41 7.13 15.55 12.08
N PRO A 42 6.56 16.76 12.25
CA PRO A 42 6.07 17.51 11.11
C PRO A 42 7.22 17.90 10.19
N VAL A 43 6.95 17.88 8.89
CA VAL A 43 7.84 18.49 7.90
C VAL A 43 7.90 20.00 8.16
N LEU A 44 9.08 20.59 8.00
CA LEU A 44 9.30 22.02 8.25
C LEU A 44 9.49 22.76 6.92
N HIS A 45 8.91 23.94 6.82
CA HIS A 45 9.13 24.83 5.69
C HIS A 45 10.60 25.32 5.68
N PRO A 46 11.33 25.20 4.56
CA PRO A 46 12.77 25.45 4.53
C PRO A 46 13.16 26.90 4.84
N GLY A 47 12.27 27.85 4.59
CA GLY A 47 12.50 29.28 4.87
C GLY A 47 12.15 29.74 6.28
N THR A 48 11.09 29.19 6.89
CA THR A 48 10.56 29.67 8.19
C THR A 48 10.91 28.73 9.33
N LEU A 49 11.31 27.49 9.01
CA LEU A 49 11.52 26.39 9.94
C LEU A 49 10.30 26.10 10.83
N GLN A 50 9.11 26.52 10.39
CA GLN A 50 7.83 26.19 11.02
C GLN A 50 7.21 24.97 10.32
N PRO A 51 6.34 24.21 11.00
CA PRO A 51 5.57 23.14 10.37
C PRO A 51 4.86 23.63 9.10
N VAL A 52 4.97 22.87 8.00
CA VAL A 52 4.24 23.17 6.76
C VAL A 52 2.74 22.96 6.95
N GLY A 53 1.95 23.89 6.43
CA GLY A 53 0.50 23.78 6.33
C GLY A 53 0.03 23.45 4.90
N PRO A 54 -1.27 23.22 4.69
CA PRO A 54 -1.84 22.98 3.37
C PRO A 54 -1.54 24.08 2.34
N ASP A 55 -1.52 25.35 2.77
CA ASP A 55 -1.24 26.49 1.90
C ASP A 55 0.21 26.49 1.36
N ASP A 56 1.16 25.91 2.11
CA ASP A 56 2.54 25.76 1.66
C ASP A 56 2.68 24.65 0.61
N LEU A 57 1.74 23.70 0.60
CA LEU A 57 1.72 22.55 -0.31
C LEU A 57 0.88 22.79 -1.56
N ALA A 58 -0.12 23.68 -1.49
CA ALA A 58 -1.06 23.98 -2.58
C ALA A 58 -0.38 24.38 -3.92
N PRO A 59 0.76 25.08 -3.95
CA PRO A 59 1.48 25.37 -5.19
C PRO A 59 2.18 24.15 -5.81
N LEU A 60 2.40 23.09 -5.02
CA LEU A 60 3.21 21.93 -5.40
C LEU A 60 2.35 20.71 -5.76
N PHE A 61 1.20 20.57 -5.10
CA PHE A 61 0.37 19.38 -5.19
C PHE A 61 -1.11 19.72 -5.43
N PRO A 62 -1.86 18.87 -6.15
CA PRO A 62 -3.32 18.92 -6.18
C PRO A 62 -3.91 18.77 -4.77
N MET A 63 -5.07 19.40 -4.55
CA MET A 63 -5.76 19.39 -3.25
C MET A 63 -6.01 17.97 -2.74
N ASP A 64 -6.40 17.02 -3.61
CA ASP A 64 -6.68 15.64 -3.19
C ASP A 64 -5.45 14.93 -2.59
N LEU A 65 -4.24 15.22 -3.08
CA LEU A 65 -3.01 14.65 -2.51
C LEU A 65 -2.66 15.31 -1.17
N ILE A 66 -2.93 16.61 -1.04
CA ILE A 66 -2.72 17.34 0.21
C ILE A 66 -3.66 16.81 1.30
N LEU A 67 -4.92 16.54 0.95
CA LEU A 67 -5.89 15.94 1.88
C LEU A 67 -5.46 14.54 2.33
N GLN A 68 -4.85 13.75 1.45
CA GLN A 68 -4.30 12.44 1.85
C GLN A 68 -3.12 12.58 2.81
N GLU A 69 -2.22 13.54 2.61
CA GLU A 69 -1.06 13.77 3.49
C GLU A 69 -1.48 14.13 4.92
N VAL A 70 -2.57 14.90 5.07
CA VAL A 70 -3.09 15.31 6.39
C VAL A 70 -4.18 14.37 6.93
N ALA A 71 -4.50 13.28 6.23
CA ALA A 71 -5.55 12.35 6.64
C ALA A 71 -5.16 11.59 7.91
N THR A 72 -6.10 11.52 8.87
CA THR A 72 -5.94 10.75 10.12
C THR A 72 -6.74 9.45 10.14
N ASP A 73 -7.64 9.28 9.16
CA ASP A 73 -8.47 8.08 9.07
C ASP A 73 -7.62 6.86 8.72
N ARG A 74 -7.94 5.72 9.33
CA ARG A 74 -7.24 4.44 9.09
C ARG A 74 -7.44 3.93 7.66
N TYR A 75 -8.60 4.22 7.06
CA TYR A 75 -8.92 3.82 5.70
C TYR A 75 -9.49 5.00 4.91
N VAL A 76 -9.05 5.13 3.66
CA VAL A 76 -9.55 6.11 2.69
C VAL A 76 -10.09 5.36 1.49
N ASP A 77 -11.31 5.68 1.04
CA ASP A 77 -11.90 5.03 -0.14
C ASP A 77 -11.10 5.37 -1.41
N ILE A 78 -10.89 4.36 -2.26
CA ILE A 78 -10.32 4.54 -3.59
C ILE A 78 -11.44 5.11 -4.48
N PRO A 79 -11.23 6.22 -5.20
CA PRO A 79 -12.22 6.78 -6.12
C PRO A 79 -12.62 5.77 -7.22
N ASP A 80 -13.87 5.83 -7.66
CA ASP A 80 -14.42 5.02 -8.77
C ASP A 80 -13.86 5.42 -10.15
#